data_AF-A0A2I0NSM7-F1
#
_entry.id   AF-A0A2I0NSM7-F1
#
_cell.length_a   1.000
_cell.length_b   1.000
_cell.length_c   1.000
_cell.angle_alpha   90.00
_cell.angle_beta   90.00
_cell.angle_gamma   90.00
#
_symmetry.space_group_name_H-M   'P 1'
#
loop_
_entity.id
_entity.type
_entity.pdbx_description
1 polymer ?
#
loop_
_entity_poly.entity_id
_entity_poly.type
_entity_poly.pdbx_seq_one_letter_code
_entity_poly.pdbx_strand_id
1 'polypeptide(L)'
;MIHARGSGILLHITSLPSAYGIGDFGPSAYRFVEALERARQHYWQVLPLNPTCTACGNSPYSSPSAFAMNTLLISPEMLVREG
;
A
#
# COMPACT_ATOMS: atom_id res chain seq x y z
N MET A 1 21.41 5.00 3.34
CA MET A 1 21.16 6.39 2.90
C MET A 1 20.99 6.42 1.39
N ILE A 2 20.28 7.41 0.86
CA ILE A 2 20.13 7.64 -0.58
C ILE A 2 21.41 8.31 -1.11
N HIS A 3 22.15 7.63 -1.99
CA HIS A 3 23.46 8.08 -2.48
C HIS A 3 23.42 8.63 -3.91
N ALA A 4 22.27 8.54 -4.58
CA ALA A 4 22.04 9.04 -5.93
C ALA A 4 20.77 9.92 -5.96
N ARG A 5 20.75 10.92 -6.85
CA ARG A 5 19.55 11.74 -7.08
C ARG A 5 18.43 10.83 -7.58
N GLY A 6 17.25 10.95 -6.99
CA GLY A 6 16.05 10.27 -7.46
C GLY A 6 14.79 11.01 -7.03
N SER A 7 13.68 10.68 -7.66
CA SER A 7 12.35 11.19 -7.34
C SER A 7 11.41 10.02 -7.04
N GLY A 8 10.26 10.32 -6.45
CA GLY A 8 9.28 9.31 -6.09
C GLY A 8 7.91 9.88 -5.84
N ILE A 9 6.96 8.99 -5.56
CA ILE A 9 5.57 9.34 -5.25
C ILE A 9 5.24 8.87 -3.83
N LEU A 10 4.55 9.72 -3.08
CA LEU A 10 3.85 9.35 -1.85
C LEU A 10 2.41 8.97 -2.20
N LEU A 11 2.07 7.70 -2.02
CA LEU A 11 0.71 7.20 -2.20
C LEU A 11 0.51 6.00 -1.27
N HIS A 12 -0.46 6.04 -0.36
CA HIS A 12 -0.73 4.90 0.50
C HIS A 12 -1.44 3.78 -0.27
N ILE A 13 -1.25 2.52 0.14
CA ILE A 13 -1.85 1.34 -0.52
C ILE A 13 -3.37 1.46 -0.60
N THR A 14 -3.99 1.97 0.47
CA THR A 14 -5.44 2.17 0.56
C THR A 14 -6.01 3.11 -0.50
N SER A 15 -5.18 3.99 -1.08
CA SER A 15 -5.57 4.95 -2.11
C SER A 15 -5.47 4.37 -3.53
N LEU A 16 -4.95 3.16 -3.69
CA LEU A 16 -4.94 2.49 -4.99
C LEU A 16 -6.37 2.14 -5.40
N PRO A 17 -6.70 2.22 -6.71
CA PRO A 17 -7.99 1.79 -7.20
C PRO A 17 -8.13 0.27 -7.04
N SER A 18 -9.15 -0.20 -6.32
CA SER A 18 -9.47 -1.62 -6.18
C SER A 18 -10.98 -1.84 -6.26
N ALA A 19 -11.38 -3.05 -6.65
CA ALA A 19 -12.77 -3.45 -6.78
C ALA A 19 -13.47 -3.70 -5.42
N TYR A 20 -12.71 -3.80 -4.33
CA TYR A 20 -13.20 -4.26 -3.03
C TYR A 20 -13.37 -3.13 -2.00
N GLY A 21 -13.47 -1.88 -2.46
CA GLY A 21 -13.74 -0.70 -1.63
C GLY A 21 -12.53 -0.04 -0.98
N ILE A 22 -11.37 -0.70 -0.97
CA ILE A 22 -10.09 -0.16 -0.47
C ILE A 22 -8.94 -0.72 -1.31
N GLY A 23 -7.90 0.07 -1.53
CA GLY A 23 -6.70 -0.41 -2.22
C GLY A 23 -5.96 -1.50 -1.44
N ASP A 24 -5.40 -2.45 -2.18
CA ASP A 24 -4.79 -3.69 -1.67
C ASP A 24 -3.48 -4.04 -2.39
N PHE A 25 -2.78 -5.08 -1.92
CA PHE A 25 -1.60 -5.66 -2.54
C PHE A 25 -1.93 -6.62 -3.70
N GLY A 26 -2.82 -6.19 -4.59
CA GLY A 26 -3.25 -6.93 -5.77
C GLY A 26 -2.78 -6.30 -7.08
N PRO A 27 -3.45 -6.59 -8.21
CA PRO A 27 -3.01 -6.16 -9.54
C PRO A 27 -2.81 -4.65 -9.69
N SER A 28 -3.58 -3.82 -8.97
CA SER A 28 -3.40 -2.36 -9.01
C SER A 28 -2.08 -1.91 -8.39
N ALA A 29 -1.56 -2.60 -7.36
CA ALA A 29 -0.26 -2.29 -6.80
C ALA A 29 0.86 -2.59 -7.80
N TYR A 30 0.80 -3.73 -8.50
CA TYR A 30 1.76 -4.07 -9.57
C TYR A 30 1.71 -3.05 -10.71
N ARG A 31 0.51 -2.71 -11.20
CA ARG A 31 0.34 -1.67 -12.23
C ARG A 31 0.88 -0.30 -11.79
N PHE A 32 0.75 0.04 -10.51
CA PHE A 32 1.31 1.29 -9.99
C PHE A 32 2.84 1.27 -10.00
N VAL A 33 3.46 0.15 -9.61
CA VAL A 33 4.92 -0.01 -9.70
C VAL A 33 5.40 0.06 -11.15
N GLU A 34 4.70 -0.57 -12.10
CA GLU A 34 4.99 -0.44 -13.53
C GLU A 34 4.86 1.02 -14.01
N ALA A 35 3.87 1.76 -13.51
CA ALA A 35 3.71 3.18 -13.83
C ALA A 35 4.87 4.03 -13.25
N LEU A 36 5.33 3.73 -12.03
CA LEU A 36 6.49 4.38 -11.43
C LEU A 36 7.77 4.11 -12.25
N GLU A 37 7.98 2.86 -12.65
CA GLU A 37 9.11 2.43 -13.47
C GLU A 37 9.13 3.17 -14.82
N ARG A 38 8.01 3.17 -15.54
CA ARG A 38 7.84 3.92 -16.79
C ARG A 38 8.05 5.43 -16.63
N ALA A 39 7.67 5.98 -15.48
CA ALA A 39 7.87 7.39 -15.14
C ALA A 39 9.27 7.69 -14.56
N ARG A 40 10.17 6.70 -14.50
CA ARG A 40 11.51 6.79 -13.88
C ARG A 40 11.47 7.30 -12.44
N GLN A 41 10.42 6.94 -11.70
CA GLN A 41 10.35 7.16 -10.27
C GLN A 41 11.09 6.04 -9.55
N HIS A 42 11.98 6.40 -8.63
CA HIS A 42 12.85 5.46 -7.93
C HIS A 42 12.34 5.12 -6.53
N TYR A 43 11.42 5.93 -5.99
CA TYR A 43 10.89 5.75 -4.65
C TYR A 43 9.36 5.70 -4.66
N TRP A 44 8.81 4.80 -3.87
CA TRP A 44 7.41 4.79 -3.47
C TRP A 44 7.36 4.90 -1.95
N GLN A 45 6.89 6.04 -1.45
CA GLN A 45 6.69 6.23 -0.02
C GLN A 45 5.26 5.86 0.35
N VAL A 46 5.11 5.14 1.47
CA VAL A 46 3.83 4.78 2.07
C VAL A 46 3.78 5.24 3.53
N LEU A 47 2.58 5.40 4.04
CA LEU A 47 2.29 5.52 5.48
C LEU A 47 2.48 4.16 6.19
N PRO A 48 2.41 4.09 7.54
CA PRO A 48 2.51 2.81 8.25
C PRO A 48 1.44 1.81 7.79
N LEU A 49 1.85 0.56 7.61
CA LEU A 49 1.00 -0.53 7.11
C LEU A 49 0.27 -1.29 8.23
N ASN A 50 0.34 -0.80 9.47
CA ASN A 50 -0.17 -1.49 10.63
C ASN A 50 -1.71 -1.50 10.69
N PRO A 51 -2.34 -2.44 11.42
CA PRO A 51 -3.78 -2.48 11.60
C PRO A 51 -4.35 -1.14 12.08
N THR A 52 -5.50 -0.78 11.56
CA THR A 52 -6.22 0.42 11.98
C THR A 52 -7.50 0.05 12.73
N CYS A 53 -7.97 0.96 13.58
CA CYS A 53 -9.22 0.83 14.31
C CYS A 53 -10.18 1.97 13.96
N THR A 54 -11.46 1.66 13.79
CA THR A 54 -12.50 2.68 13.55
C THR A 54 -12.64 3.64 14.74
N ALA A 55 -12.49 3.13 15.97
CA ALA A 55 -12.43 3.96 17.19
C ALA A 55 -11.27 4.98 17.18
N CYS A 56 -10.23 4.72 16.38
CA CYS A 56 -9.03 5.55 16.24
C CYS A 56 -9.07 6.38 14.95
N GLY A 57 -10.24 6.52 14.32
CA GLY A 57 -10.43 7.26 13.07
C GLY A 57 -9.74 6.62 11.86
N ASN A 58 -9.44 5.31 11.91
CA ASN A 58 -8.67 4.59 10.91
C ASN A 58 -7.26 5.18 10.63
N SER A 59 -6.67 5.86 11.62
CA SER A 59 -5.34 6.45 11.47
C SER A 59 -4.25 5.36 11.42
N PRO A 60 -3.37 5.34 10.39
CA PRO A 60 -2.26 4.39 10.33
C PRO A 60 -1.19 4.63 11.40
N TYR A 61 -1.24 5.79 12.08
CA TYR A 61 -0.34 6.13 13.18
C TYR A 61 -0.88 5.74 14.56
N SER A 62 -2.09 5.20 14.63
CA SER A 62 -2.72 4.73 15.87
C SER A 62 -3.15 3.28 15.68
N SER A 63 -2.19 2.37 15.90
CA SER A 63 -2.36 0.93 15.69
C SER A 63 -2.29 0.16 17.01
N PRO A 64 -3.08 -0.92 17.18
CA PRO A 64 -2.96 -1.84 18.30
C PRO A 64 -1.69 -2.71 18.24
N SER A 65 -0.94 -2.68 17.12
CA SER A 65 0.29 -3.43 16.95
C SER A 65 1.34 -2.62 16.18
N ALA A 66 2.57 -2.60 16.70
CA ALA A 66 3.72 -2.03 16.00
C ALA A 66 4.29 -2.95 14.91
N PHE A 67 3.91 -4.24 14.91
CA PHE A 67 4.53 -5.27 14.05
C PHE A 67 3.57 -5.86 13.02
N ALA A 68 2.29 -6.02 13.36
CA ALA A 68 1.33 -6.60 12.44
C ALA A 68 1.06 -5.68 11.24
N MET A 69 0.57 -6.25 10.15
CA MET A 69 0.08 -5.54 8.97
C MET A 69 -1.45 -5.52 8.96
N ASN A 70 -2.03 -4.47 8.38
CA ASN A 70 -3.47 -4.35 8.21
C ASN A 70 -3.99 -5.38 7.20
N THR A 71 -4.85 -6.29 7.66
CA THR A 71 -5.43 -7.36 6.85
C THR A 71 -6.33 -6.84 5.73
N LEU A 72 -6.84 -5.61 5.83
CA LEU A 72 -7.63 -4.97 4.76
C LEU A 72 -6.79 -4.68 3.50
N LEU A 73 -5.46 -4.77 3.58
CA LEU A 73 -4.58 -4.60 2.43
C LEU A 73 -4.32 -5.93 1.67
N ILE A 74 -4.86 -7.06 2.16
CA ILE A 74 -4.75 -8.34 1.47
C ILE A 74 -5.66 -8.30 0.25
N SER A 75 -5.15 -8.73 -0.90
CA SER A 75 -5.93 -8.76 -2.14
C SER A 75 -6.80 -10.02 -2.23
N PRO A 76 -8.14 -9.90 -2.25
CA PRO A 76 -9.03 -11.05 -2.44
C PRO A 76 -8.80 -11.74 -3.79
N GLU A 77 -8.45 -10.97 -4.82
CA GLU A 77 -8.17 -11.51 -6.16
C GLU A 77 -6.93 -12.41 -6.16
N MET A 78 -5.89 -12.07 -5.40
CA MET A 78 -4.70 -12.91 -5.27
C MET A 78 -4.99 -14.18 -4.48
N LEU A 79 -5.79 -14.10 -3.40
CA LEU A 79 -6.19 -15.30 -2.65
C LEU A 79 -6.92 -16.30 -3.56
N VAL A 80 -7.89 -15.85 -4.36
CA VAL A 80 -8.62 -16.72 -5.29
C VAL A 80 -7.68 -17.37 -6.33
N ARG A 81 -6.62 -16.69 -6.74
CA ARG A 81 -5.62 -17.25 -7.67
C ARG A 81 -4.76 -18.33 -7.03
N GLU A 82 -4.54 -18.27 -5.72
CA GLU A 82 -3.71 -19.23 -4.97
C GLU A 82 -4.49 -20.47 -4.52
N GLY A 83 -5.82 -20.41 -4.45
CA GLY A 83 -6.72 -21.53 -4.11
C GLY A 83 -7.18 -21.52 -2.66
#